data_AF-A0A356TGC7-F1
#
_entry.id   AF-A0A356TGC7-F1
#
_cell.length_a   1.000
_cell.length_b   1.000
_cell.length_c   1.000
_cell.angle_alpha   90.00
_cell.angle_beta   90.00
_cell.angle_gamma   90.00
#
_symmetry.space_group_name_H-M   'P 1'
#
loop_
_entity.id
_entity.type
_entity.pdbx_description
1 polymer ?
#
loop_
_entity_poly.entity_id
_entity_poly.type
_entity_poly.pdbx_seq_one_letter_code
_entity_poly.pdbx_strand_id
1 'polypeptide(L)'
;MHEAILQLAPDDPAALEALERLALAKDDRALLAKVDQRLALRAGDAKIASAYQTRLAESLEVAGDPAALDAYRGALTSDPENVAAAKGLSRVAKRRGEPSVVVDAARREANVTPDPQRAARLWVEAARVLRADIGDAKGALGDYERALELWPDDADAAAGVVELLLEAKQA
;
A
#
# COMPACT_ATOMS: atom_id res chain seq x y z
N MET A 1 -18.10 -2.68 -32.51
CA MET A 1 -18.23 -4.13 -32.26
C MET A 1 -18.11 -4.45 -30.77
N HIS A 2 -17.06 -4.01 -30.08
CA HIS A 2 -16.86 -4.28 -28.64
C HIS A 2 -17.93 -3.66 -27.70
N GLU A 3 -18.47 -2.47 -27.99
CA GLU A 3 -19.57 -1.87 -27.21
C GLU A 3 -20.85 -2.73 -27.21
N ALA A 4 -21.17 -3.39 -28.32
CA ALA A 4 -22.32 -4.29 -28.41
C ALA A 4 -22.09 -5.60 -27.64
N ILE A 5 -20.83 -6.07 -27.56
CA ILE A 5 -20.45 -7.25 -26.76
C ILE A 5 -20.58 -6.93 -25.27
N LEU A 6 -20.20 -5.72 -24.82
CA LEU A 6 -20.31 -5.31 -23.41
C LEU A 6 -21.75 -5.17 -22.92
N GLN A 7 -22.70 -4.88 -23.82
CA GLN A 7 -24.12 -4.87 -23.46
C GLN A 7 -24.68 -6.29 -23.23
N LEU A 8 -24.06 -7.32 -23.81
CA LEU A 8 -24.52 -8.71 -23.74
C LEU A 8 -23.68 -9.56 -22.77
N ALA A 9 -22.39 -9.25 -22.66
CA ALA A 9 -21.41 -9.88 -21.78
C ALA A 9 -20.49 -8.79 -21.20
N PRO A 10 -20.92 -8.11 -20.11
CA PRO A 10 -20.20 -6.97 -19.52
C PRO A 10 -18.77 -7.26 -19.03
N ASP A 11 -18.43 -8.53 -18.91
CA ASP A 11 -17.16 -9.03 -18.40
C ASP A 11 -16.46 -9.98 -19.40
N ASP A 12 -16.78 -9.88 -20.69
CA ASP A 12 -16.02 -10.59 -21.74
C ASP A 12 -14.56 -10.10 -21.74
N PRO A 13 -13.56 -10.99 -21.60
CA PRO A 13 -12.15 -10.59 -21.48
C PRO A 13 -11.64 -9.77 -22.69
N ALA A 14 -11.99 -10.18 -23.90
CA ALA A 14 -11.56 -9.48 -25.11
C ALA A 14 -12.18 -8.07 -25.20
N ALA A 15 -13.43 -7.93 -24.75
CA ALA A 15 -14.09 -6.64 -24.66
C ALA A 15 -13.47 -5.73 -23.60
N LEU A 16 -13.14 -6.25 -22.42
CA LEU A 16 -12.47 -5.48 -21.36
C LEU A 16 -11.07 -5.03 -21.78
N GLU A 17 -10.27 -5.88 -22.42
CA GLU A 17 -8.96 -5.49 -22.96
C GLU A 17 -9.08 -4.41 -24.04
N ALA A 18 -10.08 -4.50 -24.92
CA ALA A 18 -10.32 -3.48 -25.93
C ALA A 18 -10.69 -2.12 -25.30
N LEU A 19 -11.50 -2.13 -24.24
CA LEU A 19 -11.81 -0.93 -23.46
C LEU A 19 -10.59 -0.38 -22.73
N GLU A 20 -9.75 -1.24 -22.15
CA GLU A 20 -8.52 -0.85 -21.48
C GLU A 20 -7.62 -0.07 -22.45
N ARG A 21 -7.37 -0.62 -23.63
CA ARG A 21 -6.58 0.04 -24.67
C ARG A 21 -7.19 1.37 -25.10
N LEU A 22 -8.51 1.43 -25.24
CA LEU A 22 -9.22 2.67 -25.58
C LEU A 22 -9.09 3.74 -24.49
N ALA A 23 -9.25 3.33 -23.22
CA ALA A 23 -9.13 4.21 -22.07
C ALA A 23 -7.71 4.80 -21.96
N LEU A 24 -6.69 3.95 -22.11
CA LEU A 24 -5.29 4.37 -22.13
C LEU A 24 -4.99 5.33 -23.30
N ALA A 25 -5.47 5.02 -24.50
CA ALA A 25 -5.25 5.86 -25.69
C ALA A 25 -5.88 7.26 -25.57
N LYS A 26 -6.96 7.39 -24.78
CA LYS A 26 -7.68 8.64 -24.55
C LYS A 26 -7.30 9.34 -23.24
N ASP A 27 -6.40 8.76 -22.44
CA ASP A 27 -6.15 9.17 -21.04
C ASP A 27 -7.45 9.28 -20.22
N ASP A 28 -8.43 8.42 -20.50
CA ASP A 28 -9.72 8.39 -19.79
C ASP A 28 -9.58 7.57 -18.51
N ARG A 29 -9.10 8.23 -17.45
CA ARG A 29 -8.85 7.61 -16.14
C ARG A 29 -10.11 7.06 -15.48
N ALA A 30 -11.25 7.71 -15.71
CA ALA A 30 -12.53 7.28 -15.14
C ALA A 30 -13.00 5.98 -15.79
N LEU A 31 -12.83 5.84 -17.11
CA LEU A 31 -13.09 4.59 -17.81
C LEU A 31 -12.07 3.51 -17.39
N LEU A 32 -10.79 3.86 -17.34
CA LEU A 32 -9.72 2.93 -16.96
C LEU A 32 -9.95 2.33 -15.58
N ALA A 33 -10.31 3.13 -14.58
CA ALA A 33 -10.65 2.64 -13.24
C ALA A 33 -11.78 1.60 -13.24
N LYS A 34 -12.85 1.84 -14.02
CA LYS A 34 -13.97 0.88 -14.13
C LYS A 34 -13.55 -0.41 -14.80
N VAL A 35 -12.68 -0.34 -15.81
CA VAL A 35 -12.16 -1.50 -16.53
C VAL A 35 -11.21 -2.30 -15.64
N ASP A 36 -10.31 -1.63 -14.92
CA ASP A 36 -9.35 -2.24 -14.00
C ASP A 36 -10.03 -3.00 -12.88
N GLN A 37 -11.11 -2.45 -12.32
CA GLN A 37 -11.91 -3.14 -11.32
C GLN A 37 -12.45 -4.48 -11.84
N ARG A 38 -12.94 -4.52 -13.08
CA ARG A 38 -13.48 -5.74 -13.69
C ARG A 38 -12.38 -6.73 -14.07
N LEU A 39 -11.29 -6.23 -14.66
CA LEU A 39 -10.13 -7.05 -15.02
C LEU A 39 -9.49 -7.70 -13.80
N ALA A 40 -9.35 -6.97 -12.68
CA ALA A 40 -8.85 -7.51 -11.42
C ALA A 40 -9.70 -8.68 -10.90
N LEU A 41 -11.04 -8.59 -10.97
CA LEU A 41 -11.96 -9.64 -10.51
C LEU A 41 -11.93 -10.89 -11.40
N ARG A 42 -11.50 -10.76 -12.65
CA ARG A 42 -11.46 -11.85 -13.64
C ARG A 42 -10.05 -12.42 -13.83
N ALA A 43 -9.03 -11.74 -13.34
CA ALA A 43 -7.65 -12.19 -13.43
C ALA A 43 -7.51 -13.56 -12.73
N GLY A 44 -7.11 -14.58 -13.49
CA GLY A 44 -6.80 -15.91 -12.94
C GLY A 44 -5.45 -15.95 -12.22
N ASP A 45 -4.61 -14.93 -12.41
CA ASP A 45 -3.30 -14.80 -11.76
C ASP A 45 -3.33 -13.65 -10.74
N ALA A 46 -2.83 -13.93 -9.54
CA ALA A 46 -2.90 -13.00 -8.42
C ALA A 46 -2.01 -11.76 -8.61
N LYS A 47 -0.87 -11.88 -9.32
CA LYS A 47 0.01 -10.74 -9.62
C LYS A 47 -0.63 -9.85 -10.67
N ILE A 48 -1.29 -10.43 -11.67
CA ILE A 48 -2.08 -9.67 -12.65
C ILE A 48 -3.26 -8.95 -11.94
N ALA A 49 -3.98 -9.64 -11.06
CA ALA A 49 -5.05 -9.02 -10.27
C ALA A 49 -4.52 -7.84 -9.44
N SER A 50 -3.38 -8.04 -8.77
CA SER A 50 -2.71 -7.00 -7.98
C SER A 50 -2.29 -5.80 -8.83
N ALA A 51 -1.77 -6.03 -10.05
CA ALA A 51 -1.38 -4.96 -10.96
C ALA A 51 -2.59 -4.09 -11.39
N TYR A 52 -3.72 -4.71 -11.74
CA TYR A 52 -4.96 -3.98 -12.05
C TYR A 52 -5.49 -3.21 -10.82
N GLN A 53 -5.48 -3.82 -9.63
CA GLN A 53 -5.89 -3.15 -8.40
C GLN A 53 -4.97 -1.96 -8.05
N THR A 54 -3.67 -2.07 -8.35
CA THR A 54 -2.70 -0.98 -8.16
C THR A 54 -2.99 0.20 -9.07
N ARG A 55 -3.24 -0.05 -10.37
CA ARG A 55 -3.55 1.02 -11.33
C ARG A 55 -4.92 1.67 -11.06
N LEU A 56 -5.88 0.87 -10.61
CA LEU A 56 -7.14 1.37 -10.07
C LEU A 56 -6.90 2.31 -8.88
N ALA A 57 -6.10 1.88 -7.91
CA ALA A 57 -5.77 2.68 -6.73
C ALA A 57 -5.08 4.00 -7.07
N GLU A 58 -4.15 4.00 -8.04
CA GLU A 58 -3.50 5.20 -8.55
C GLU A 58 -4.50 6.17 -9.21
N SER A 59 -5.45 5.63 -9.99
CA SER A 59 -6.49 6.44 -10.63
C SER A 59 -7.42 7.09 -9.59
N LEU A 60 -7.81 6.33 -8.57
CA LEU A 60 -8.60 6.81 -7.43
C LEU A 60 -7.82 7.85 -6.61
N GLU A 61 -6.53 7.62 -6.38
CA GLU A 61 -5.65 8.55 -5.67
C GLU A 61 -5.61 9.91 -6.37
N VAL A 62 -5.43 9.94 -7.69
CA VAL A 62 -5.41 11.19 -8.45
C VAL A 62 -6.77 11.89 -8.42
N ALA A 63 -7.87 11.13 -8.42
CA ALA A 63 -9.21 11.68 -8.26
C ALA A 63 -9.51 12.19 -6.84
N GLY A 64 -8.63 11.97 -5.86
CA GLY A 64 -8.86 12.28 -4.45
C GLY A 64 -9.91 11.37 -3.80
N ASP A 65 -10.19 10.21 -4.40
CA ASP A 65 -11.23 9.29 -3.94
C ASP A 65 -10.75 8.50 -2.70
N PRO A 66 -11.53 8.48 -1.60
CA PRO A 66 -11.19 7.71 -0.42
C PRO A 66 -11.14 6.18 -0.65
N ALA A 67 -11.65 5.66 -1.76
CA ALA A 67 -11.52 4.25 -2.11
C ALA A 67 -10.10 3.83 -2.52
N ALA A 68 -9.19 4.78 -2.81
CA ALA A 68 -7.81 4.47 -3.22
C ALA A 68 -7.07 3.58 -2.20
N LEU A 69 -7.32 3.81 -0.91
CA LEU A 69 -6.66 3.08 0.17
C LEU A 69 -7.08 1.61 0.21
N ASP A 70 -8.36 1.32 0.01
CA ASP A 70 -8.88 -0.05 -0.03
C ASP A 70 -8.46 -0.76 -1.33
N ALA A 71 -8.34 -0.04 -2.45
CA ALA A 71 -7.79 -0.59 -3.69
C ALA A 71 -6.31 -0.99 -3.52
N TYR A 72 -5.48 -0.18 -2.87
CA TYR A 72 -4.09 -0.55 -2.55
C TYR A 72 -4.02 -1.72 -1.57
N ARG A 73 -4.89 -1.77 -0.55
CA ARG A 73 -5.00 -2.93 0.34
C ARG A 73 -5.37 -4.19 -0.43
N GLY A 74 -6.34 -4.12 -1.34
CA GLY A 74 -6.73 -5.21 -2.22
C GLY A 74 -5.58 -5.72 -3.07
N ALA A 75 -4.81 -4.80 -3.68
CA ALA A 75 -3.59 -5.16 -4.42
C ALA A 75 -2.59 -5.96 -3.56
N LEU A 76 -2.36 -5.53 -2.32
CA LEU A 76 -1.45 -6.21 -1.38
C LEU A 76 -2.04 -7.49 -0.77
N THR A 77 -3.36 -7.67 -0.79
CA THR A 77 -3.98 -8.95 -0.47
C THR A 77 -3.75 -9.97 -1.60
N SER A 78 -3.81 -9.52 -2.86
CA SER A 78 -3.55 -10.37 -4.02
C SER A 78 -2.07 -10.70 -4.19
N ASP A 79 -1.19 -9.70 -4.04
CA ASP A 79 0.26 -9.86 -4.08
C ASP A 79 0.92 -9.03 -2.96
N PRO A 80 1.27 -9.67 -1.83
CA PRO A 80 1.94 -9.00 -0.72
C PRO A 80 3.30 -8.38 -1.09
N GLU A 81 3.94 -8.82 -2.18
CA GLU A 81 5.25 -8.34 -2.64
C GLU A 81 5.16 -7.15 -3.63
N ASN A 82 3.94 -6.68 -3.94
CA ASN A 82 3.76 -5.58 -4.87
C ASN A 82 4.27 -4.25 -4.29
N VAL A 83 5.49 -3.90 -4.68
CA VAL A 83 6.21 -2.70 -4.26
C VAL A 83 5.46 -1.41 -4.63
N ALA A 84 4.81 -1.37 -5.79
CA ALA A 84 4.07 -0.18 -6.23
C ALA A 84 2.84 0.05 -5.34
N ALA A 85 2.10 -1.02 -5.04
CA ALA A 85 0.96 -0.96 -4.15
C ALA A 85 1.35 -0.58 -2.72
N ALA A 86 2.45 -1.14 -2.20
CA ALA A 86 2.93 -0.83 -0.85
C ALA A 86 3.32 0.65 -0.70
N LYS A 87 4.07 1.19 -1.66
CA LYS A 87 4.42 2.62 -1.71
C LYS A 87 3.20 3.52 -1.86
N GLY A 88 2.24 3.09 -2.69
CA GLY A 88 0.96 3.78 -2.87
C GLY A 88 0.17 3.85 -1.56
N LEU A 89 0.03 2.71 -0.88
CA LEU A 89 -0.64 2.62 0.41
C LEU A 89 0.00 3.54 1.44
N SER A 90 1.33 3.49 1.62
CA SER A 90 2.06 4.37 2.56
C SER A 90 1.80 5.84 2.27
N ARG A 91 1.85 6.24 1.00
CA ARG A 91 1.65 7.63 0.58
C ARG A 91 0.22 8.11 0.85
N VAL A 92 -0.80 7.31 0.51
CA VAL A 92 -2.21 7.65 0.78
C VAL A 92 -2.49 7.67 2.28
N ALA A 93 -1.97 6.69 3.04
CA ALA A 93 -2.14 6.60 4.48
C ALA A 93 -1.62 7.86 5.19
N LYS A 94 -0.39 8.29 4.87
CA LYS A 94 0.22 9.50 5.44
C LYS A 94 -0.59 10.76 5.14
N ARG A 95 -1.15 10.90 3.93
CA ARG A 95 -1.99 12.06 3.60
C ARG A 95 -3.33 12.08 4.33
N ARG A 96 -3.87 10.91 4.70
CA ARG A 96 -5.10 10.83 5.51
C ARG A 96 -4.87 11.12 6.99
N GLY A 97 -3.65 10.85 7.47
CA GLY A 97 -3.29 11.11 8.87
C GLY A 97 -3.98 10.17 9.86
N GLU A 98 -4.41 8.98 9.43
CA GLU A 98 -4.93 7.94 10.32
C GLU A 98 -3.77 7.10 10.87
N PRO A 99 -3.40 7.23 12.16
CA PRO A 99 -2.14 6.68 12.67
C PRO A 99 -1.98 5.17 12.47
N SER A 100 -3.02 4.39 12.80
CA SER A 100 -2.98 2.92 12.64
C SER A 100 -2.77 2.49 11.19
N VAL A 101 -3.33 3.25 10.24
CA VAL A 101 -3.18 2.96 8.82
C VAL A 101 -1.78 3.30 8.31
N VAL A 102 -1.17 4.37 8.84
CA VAL A 102 0.23 4.72 8.54
C VAL A 102 1.19 3.63 9.00
N VAL A 103 1.00 3.14 10.24
CA VAL A 103 1.80 2.04 10.80
C VAL A 103 1.72 0.81 9.90
N ASP A 104 0.51 0.32 9.61
CA ASP A 104 0.32 -0.87 8.79
C ASP A 104 0.91 -0.71 7.39
N ALA A 105 0.78 0.47 6.79
CA ALA A 105 1.32 0.75 5.46
C ALA A 105 2.85 0.79 5.45
N ALA A 106 3.46 1.48 6.40
CA ALA A 106 4.91 1.59 6.53
C ALA A 106 5.56 0.21 6.73
N ARG A 107 4.97 -0.64 7.59
CA ARG A 107 5.42 -2.02 7.80
C ARG A 107 5.33 -2.87 6.54
N ARG A 108 4.22 -2.76 5.78
CA ARG A 108 4.06 -3.45 4.49
C ARG A 108 5.09 -2.98 3.46
N GLU A 109 5.34 -1.67 3.34
CA GLU A 109 6.39 -1.15 2.45
C GLU A 109 7.78 -1.62 2.88
N ALA A 110 8.05 -1.68 4.19
CA ALA A 110 9.33 -2.15 4.70
C ALA A 110 9.59 -3.61 4.29
N ASN A 111 8.59 -4.48 4.40
CA ASN A 111 8.70 -5.90 4.06
C ASN A 111 9.03 -6.18 2.58
N VAL A 112 8.63 -5.28 1.68
CA VAL A 112 8.87 -5.42 0.23
C VAL A 112 10.01 -4.56 -0.29
N THR A 113 10.68 -3.81 0.61
CA THR A 113 11.79 -2.93 0.26
C THR A 113 13.10 -3.72 0.26
N PRO A 114 13.82 -3.84 -0.88
CA PRO A 114 15.05 -4.63 -0.95
C PRO A 114 16.24 -4.02 -0.20
N ASP A 115 16.26 -2.69 -0.07
CA ASP A 115 17.33 -1.97 0.65
C ASP A 115 17.07 -2.07 2.17
N PRO A 116 17.93 -2.75 2.93
CA PRO A 116 17.72 -2.97 4.37
C PRO A 116 17.72 -1.67 5.17
N GLN A 117 18.51 -0.67 4.78
CA GLN A 117 18.53 0.64 5.47
C GLN A 117 17.23 1.41 5.21
N ARG A 118 16.71 1.33 3.98
CA ARG A 118 15.41 1.94 3.66
C ARG A 118 14.27 1.21 4.38
N ALA A 119 14.30 -0.11 4.44
CA ALA A 119 13.33 -0.90 5.18
C ALA A 119 13.38 -0.57 6.69
N ALA A 120 14.58 -0.49 7.29
CA ALA A 120 14.77 -0.09 8.68
C ALA A 120 14.13 1.29 8.96
N ARG A 121 14.36 2.29 8.10
CA ARG A 121 13.74 3.62 8.23
C ARG A 121 12.20 3.61 8.20
N LEU A 122 11.59 2.68 7.46
CA LEU A 122 10.13 2.51 7.44
C LEU A 122 9.61 1.87 8.74
N TRP A 123 10.36 0.94 9.33
CA TRP A 123 10.05 0.41 10.67
C TRP A 123 10.20 1.47 11.76
N VAL A 124 11.24 2.31 11.68
CA VAL A 124 11.41 3.48 12.58
C VAL A 124 10.22 4.43 12.46
N GLU A 125 9.73 4.68 11.25
CA GLU A 125 8.54 5.51 11.05
C GLU A 125 7.30 4.90 11.72
N ALA A 126 7.06 3.60 11.52
CA ALA A 126 5.95 2.90 12.17
C ALA A 126 6.05 2.97 13.70
N ALA A 127 7.24 2.76 14.27
CA ALA A 127 7.51 2.86 15.69
C ALA A 127 7.21 4.26 16.25
N ARG A 128 7.64 5.31 15.54
CA ARG A 128 7.38 6.70 15.94
C ARG A 128 5.89 7.01 16.00
N VAL A 129 5.12 6.58 15.00
CA VAL A 129 3.66 6.77 14.96
C VAL A 129 2.97 5.97 16.07
N LEU A 130 3.40 4.72 16.31
CA LEU A 130 2.88 3.90 17.41
C LEU A 130 3.06 4.57 18.76
N ARG A 131 4.26 5.12 19.02
CA ARG A 131 4.55 5.80 20.28
C ARG A 131 3.80 7.12 20.40
N ALA A 132 3.91 8.00 19.40
CA ALA A 132 3.46 9.38 19.51
C ALA A 132 1.94 9.53 19.37
N ASP A 133 1.34 8.81 18.41
CA ASP A 133 -0.06 9.04 18.03
C ASP A 133 -1.01 7.96 18.57
N ILE A 134 -0.52 6.73 18.74
CA ILE A 134 -1.33 5.60 19.22
C ILE A 134 -1.10 5.35 20.73
N GLY A 135 0.07 5.70 21.25
CA GLY A 135 0.46 5.41 22.64
C GLY A 135 0.83 3.94 22.90
N ASP A 136 1.05 3.16 21.84
CA ASP A 136 1.49 1.75 21.96
C ASP A 136 3.01 1.67 22.07
N ALA A 137 3.53 1.97 23.27
CA ALA A 137 4.95 1.90 23.58
C ALA A 137 5.54 0.50 23.35
N LYS A 138 4.76 -0.57 23.59
CA LYS A 138 5.23 -1.95 23.41
C LYS A 138 5.35 -2.29 21.92
N GLY A 139 4.36 -1.91 21.12
CA GLY A 139 4.40 -2.06 19.67
C GLY A 139 5.53 -1.23 19.05
N ALA A 140 5.74 0.00 19.53
CA ALA A 140 6.83 0.85 19.09
C ALA A 140 8.20 0.23 19.36
N LEU A 141 8.40 -0.36 20.55
CA LEU A 141 9.64 -1.06 20.89
C LEU A 141 9.92 -2.20 19.89
N GLY A 142 8.91 -3.03 19.60
CA GLY A 142 9.07 -4.13 18.63
C GLY A 142 9.42 -3.65 17.22
N ASP A 143 8.87 -2.52 16.78
CA ASP A 143 9.21 -1.94 15.48
C ASP A 143 10.62 -1.35 15.44
N TYR A 144 11.08 -0.71 16.52
CA TYR A 144 12.47 -0.26 16.62
C TYR A 144 13.46 -1.43 16.64
N GLU A 145 13.16 -2.51 17.37
CA GLU A 145 13.96 -3.73 17.38
C GLU A 145 14.04 -4.33 15.98
N ARG A 146 12.91 -4.39 15.25
CA ARG A 146 12.87 -4.85 13.87
C ARG A 146 13.71 -3.98 12.93
N ALA A 147 13.74 -2.66 13.14
CA ALA A 147 14.62 -1.76 12.40
C ALA A 147 16.09 -2.08 12.66
N LEU A 148 16.49 -2.32 13.91
CA LEU A 148 17.87 -2.66 14.29
C LEU A 148 18.30 -4.05 13.80
N GLU A 149 17.39 -5.00 13.68
CA GLU A 149 17.66 -6.29 13.03
C GLU A 149 18.07 -6.13 11.57
N LEU A 150 17.46 -5.17 10.86
CA LEU A 150 17.75 -4.87 9.45
C LEU A 150 18.98 -3.98 9.29
N TRP A 151 19.15 -3.00 10.19
CA TRP A 151 20.27 -2.08 10.19
C TRP A 151 20.70 -1.77 11.64
N PRO A 152 21.71 -2.49 12.16
CA PRO A 152 22.15 -2.34 13.56
C PRO A 152 22.69 -0.94 13.93
N ASP A 153 23.16 -0.16 12.94
CA ASP A 153 23.71 1.18 13.15
C ASP A 153 22.67 2.30 12.97
N ASP A 154 21.38 1.97 12.86
CA ASP A 154 20.31 2.99 12.79
C ASP A 154 20.21 3.74 14.14
N ALA A 155 20.74 4.96 14.16
CA ALA A 155 20.77 5.80 15.36
C ALA A 155 19.37 6.19 15.86
N ASP A 156 18.40 6.36 14.95
CA ASP A 156 17.02 6.72 15.31
C ASP A 156 16.33 5.54 16.01
N ALA A 157 16.54 4.32 15.50
CA ALA A 157 16.01 3.11 16.12
C ALA A 157 16.62 2.86 17.50
N ALA A 158 17.95 2.98 17.62
CA ALA A 158 18.65 2.81 18.90
C ALA A 158 18.20 3.84 19.94
N ALA A 159 18.03 5.10 19.55
CA ALA A 159 17.52 6.14 20.43
C ALA A 159 16.09 5.82 20.91
N GLY A 160 15.20 5.39 20.00
CA GLY A 160 13.82 5.01 20.33
C GLY A 160 13.73 3.87 21.35
N VAL A 161 14.57 2.83 21.22
CA VAL A 161 14.67 1.74 22.20
C VAL A 161 15.12 2.27 23.57
N VAL A 162 16.18 3.08 23.61
CA VAL A 162 16.72 3.61 24.87
C VAL A 162 15.69 4.47 25.60
N GLU A 163 14.99 5.37 24.88
CA GLU A 163 13.93 6.20 25.46
C GLU A 163 12.85 5.34 26.13
N LEU A 164 12.30 4.36 25.41
CA LEU A 164 11.22 3.48 25.91
C LEU A 164 11.66 2.63 27.11
N LEU A 165 12.91 2.13 27.11
CA LEU A 165 13.44 1.35 28.23
C LEU A 165 13.67 2.19 29.48
N LEU A 166 14.01 3.47 29.34
CA LEU A 166 14.15 4.38 30.48
C LEU A 166 12.79 4.74 31.07
N GLU A 167 11.79 5.01 30.24
CA GLU A 167 10.41 5.26 30.67
C GLU A 167 9.84 4.07 31.44
N ALA A 168 10.03 2.84 30.92
CA ALA A 168 9.56 1.62 31.57
C ALA A 168 10.20 1.35 32.94
N LYS A 169 11.39 1.87 33.21
CA LYS A 169 12.06 1.75 34.52
C LYS A 169 11.58 2.76 35.54
N GLN A 170 10.84 3.79 35.11
CA GLN A 170 10.35 4.88 35.97
C GLN A 170 8.88 4.72 36.35
N ALA A 171 8.15 3.80 35.71
CA ALA A 171 6.77 3.44 36.01
C ALA A 171 6.68 2.31 37.06
#